data_AF-X1I0M6-F1
#
_entry.id   AF-X1I0M6-F1
#
_cell.length_a   1.000
_cell.length_b   1.000
_cell.length_c   1.000
_cell.angle_alpha   90.00
_cell.angle_beta   90.00
_cell.angle_gamma   90.00
#
_symmetry.space_group_name_H-M   'P 1'
#
loop_
_entity.id
_entity.type
_entity.pdbx_description
1 polymer ?
#
loop_
_entity_poly.entity_id
_entity_poly.type
_entity_poly.pdbx_seq_one_letter_code
_entity_poly.pdbx_strand_id
1 'polypeptide(L)'
;IIINFEHPKELKVIIDRIKIDQVITNLLSNAIKYTPPKGEIHIILNETDSWIKISIKDDGIGLTKKEKEGLFKKFGKIERYGKGFDVESEGSGLGLYISKEIVE
;
A
#
# COMPACT_ATOMS: atom_id res chain seq x y z
N ILE A 1 8.45 1.55 -13.59
CA ILE A 1 8.44 1.95 -12.17
C ILE A 1 9.79 1.56 -11.61
N ILE A 2 10.43 2.43 -10.86
CA ILE A 2 11.67 2.13 -10.12
C ILE A 2 11.26 1.75 -8.70
N ILE A 3 11.82 0.66 -8.16
CA ILE A 3 11.56 0.22 -6.79
C ILE A 3 12.85 0.35 -5.99
N ASN A 4 12.82 1.20 -4.98
CA ASN A 4 13.89 1.36 -4.01
C ASN A 4 13.50 0.60 -2.73
N PHE A 5 14.37 -0.31 -2.27
CA PHE A 5 14.12 -1.10 -1.07
C PHE A 5 15.25 -0.91 -0.06
N GLU A 6 14.90 -0.32 1.08
CA GLU A 6 15.79 -0.09 2.21
C GLU A 6 15.39 -1.02 3.36
N HIS A 7 16.34 -1.80 3.86
CA HIS A 7 16.12 -2.72 4.97
C HIS A 7 17.39 -2.87 5.82
N PRO A 8 17.26 -3.17 7.12
CA PRO A 8 18.41 -3.51 7.95
C PRO A 8 19.00 -4.85 7.52
N LYS A 9 20.27 -5.08 7.87
CA LYS A 9 21.03 -6.28 7.47
C LYS A 9 20.36 -7.58 7.94
N GLU A 10 19.77 -7.57 9.13
CA GLU A 10 19.05 -8.71 9.70
C GLU A 10 17.86 -8.19 10.50
N LEU A 11 16.75 -8.92 10.46
CA LEU A 11 15.51 -8.57 11.14
C LEU A 11 14.76 -9.86 11.46
N LYS A 12 14.33 -10.02 12.71
CA LYS A 12 13.61 -11.22 13.16
C LYS A 12 12.29 -10.82 13.79
N VAL A 13 11.22 -11.50 13.39
CA VAL A 13 9.87 -11.24 13.88
C VAL A 13 9.06 -12.50 13.87
N ILE A 14 8.15 -12.61 14.83
CA ILE A 14 7.13 -13.66 14.88
C ILE A 14 5.86 -13.06 14.28
N ILE A 15 5.41 -13.62 13.15
CA ILE A 15 4.23 -13.18 12.42
C ILE A 15 3.49 -14.38 11.84
N ASP A 16 2.21 -14.18 11.52
CA ASP A 16 1.53 -15.04 10.55
C ASP A 16 2.00 -14.65 9.14
N ARG A 17 2.91 -15.47 8.59
CA ARG A 17 3.53 -15.22 7.27
C ARG A 17 2.49 -15.07 6.15
N ILE A 18 1.40 -15.84 6.18
CA ILE A 18 0.40 -15.83 5.10
C ILE A 18 -0.40 -14.54 5.16
N LYS A 19 -0.83 -14.13 6.35
CA LYS A 19 -1.59 -12.90 6.52
C LYS A 19 -0.74 -11.65 6.21
N ILE A 20 0.51 -11.61 6.65
CA ILE A 20 1.38 -10.48 6.36
C ILE A 20 1.75 -10.41 4.87
N ASP A 21 1.96 -11.54 4.20
CA ASP A 21 2.13 -11.59 2.75
C ASP A 21 0.93 -10.99 1.99
N GLN A 22 -0.29 -11.27 2.46
CA GLN A 22 -1.51 -10.67 1.93
C GLN A 22 -1.54 -9.14 2.09
N VAL A 23 -1.16 -8.63 3.27
CA VAL A 23 -1.07 -7.18 3.54
C VAL A 23 -0.07 -6.53 2.61
N ILE A 24 1.15 -7.06 2.55
CA ILE A 24 2.25 -6.50 1.76
C ILE A 24 1.88 -6.51 0.27
N THR A 25 1.36 -7.64 -0.24
CA THR A 25 0.93 -7.76 -1.64
C THR A 25 -0.15 -6.72 -1.95
N ASN A 26 -1.17 -6.57 -1.10
CA ASN A 26 -2.22 -5.58 -1.32
C ASN A 26 -1.68 -4.14 -1.35
N LEU A 27 -0.80 -3.78 -0.41
CA LEU A 27 -0.20 -2.44 -0.38
C LEU A 27 0.70 -2.17 -1.59
N LEU A 28 1.55 -3.12 -1.98
CA LEU A 28 2.42 -3.01 -3.15
C LEU A 28 1.62 -2.97 -4.46
N SER A 29 0.59 -3.79 -4.60
CA SER A 29 -0.29 -3.75 -5.77
C SER A 29 -0.98 -2.40 -5.90
N ASN A 30 -1.45 -1.81 -4.81
CA ASN A 30 -2.01 -0.45 -4.83
C ASN A 30 -0.95 0.58 -5.25
N ALA A 31 0.25 0.54 -4.67
CA ALA A 31 1.33 1.45 -5.05
C ALA A 31 1.65 1.36 -6.55
N ILE A 32 1.85 0.14 -7.09
CA ILE A 32 2.12 -0.09 -8.52
C ILE A 32 0.96 0.42 -9.39
N LYS A 33 -0.29 0.12 -9.01
CA LYS A 33 -1.48 0.50 -9.76
C LYS A 33 -1.63 2.02 -9.90
N TYR A 34 -1.31 2.77 -8.86
CA TYR A 34 -1.52 4.22 -8.80
C TYR A 34 -0.27 5.05 -9.13
N THR A 35 0.88 4.40 -9.38
CA THR A 35 2.13 5.03 -9.81
C THR A 35 2.19 5.10 -11.34
N PRO A 36 2.44 6.29 -11.95
CA PRO A 36 2.57 6.41 -13.40
C PRO A 36 3.86 5.74 -13.93
N PRO A 37 3.95 5.49 -15.25
CA PRO A 37 5.19 5.04 -15.88
C PRO A 37 6.36 5.97 -15.53
N LYS A 38 7.53 5.39 -15.23
CA LYS A 38 8.74 6.07 -14.73
C LYS A 38 8.63 6.69 -13.33
N GLY A 39 7.52 6.49 -12.61
CA GLY A 39 7.43 6.83 -11.19
C GLY A 39 8.21 5.87 -10.29
N GLU A 40 8.27 6.20 -9.01
CA GLU A 40 9.08 5.55 -7.99
C GLU A 40 8.24 5.03 -6.82
N ILE A 41 8.62 3.84 -6.34
CA ILE A 41 8.09 3.25 -5.12
C ILE A 41 9.27 3.02 -4.17
N HIS A 42 9.14 3.55 -2.95
CA HIS A 42 10.10 3.44 -1.87
C HIS A 42 9.54 2.52 -0.80
N ILE A 43 10.21 1.40 -0.57
CA ILE A 43 9.87 0.43 0.47
C ILE A 43 10.94 0.52 1.55
N ILE A 44 10.54 0.82 2.78
CA ILE A 44 11.46 1.00 3.90
C ILE A 44 11.04 0.09 5.05
N LEU A 45 11.92 -0.81 5.45
CA LEU A 45 11.82 -1.61 6.66
C LEU A 45 12.65 -0.96 7.77
N ASN A 46 12.00 -0.67 8.90
CA ASN A 46 12.68 -0.19 10.10
C ASN A 46 12.24 -0.98 11.32
N GLU A 47 13.19 -1.32 12.18
CA GLU A 47 12.90 -1.77 13.53
C GLU A 47 12.69 -0.54 14.43
N THR A 48 11.65 -0.60 15.24
CA THR A 48 11.38 0.33 16.33
C THR A 48 11.39 -0.46 17.63
N ASP A 49 11.36 0.21 18.78
CA ASP A 49 11.52 -0.42 20.10
C ASP A 49 10.60 -1.62 20.37
N SER A 50 9.45 -1.73 19.70
CA SER A 50 8.51 -2.85 19.89
C SER A 50 7.87 -3.38 18.61
N TRP A 51 8.19 -2.79 17.47
CA TRP A 51 7.53 -3.11 16.20
C TRP A 51 8.49 -3.05 15.04
N ILE A 52 8.17 -3.82 14.01
CA ILE A 52 8.74 -3.62 12.69
C ILE A 52 7.76 -2.79 11.87
N LYS A 53 8.28 -1.68 11.35
CA LYS A 53 7.54 -0.78 10.48
C LYS A 53 7.95 -1.01 9.05
N ILE A 54 6.98 -1.43 8.23
CA ILE A 54 7.09 -1.49 6.78
C ILE A 54 6.39 -0.26 6.21
N SER A 55 7.11 0.59 5.49
CA SER A 55 6.55 1.76 4.82
C SER A 55 6.65 1.57 3.31
N ILE A 56 5.53 1.67 2.60
CA ILE A 56 5.48 1.67 1.13
C ILE A 56 5.00 3.07 0.72
N LYS A 57 5.82 3.78 -0.02
CA LYS A 57 5.54 5.14 -0.50
C LYS A 57 5.69 5.18 -2.01
N ASP A 58 4.63 5.57 -2.70
CA ASP A 58 4.65 5.88 -4.12
C ASP A 58 4.63 7.39 -4.39
N ASP A 59 5.05 7.79 -5.59
CA ASP A 59 4.87 9.13 -6.16
C ASP A 59 3.66 9.20 -7.11
N GLY A 60 2.67 8.35 -6.88
CA GLY A 60 1.47 8.25 -7.69
C GLY A 60 0.54 9.45 -7.55
N ILE A 61 -0.69 9.27 -8.06
CA ILE A 61 -1.72 10.31 -8.14
C ILE A 61 -2.12 10.94 -6.78
N GLY A 62 -1.65 10.38 -5.67
CA GLY A 62 -1.93 10.83 -4.32
C GLY A 62 -3.41 10.75 -3.94
N LEU A 63 -3.72 11.20 -2.73
CA LEU A 63 -5.07 11.16 -2.16
C LEU A 63 -5.42 12.49 -1.50
N THR A 64 -6.60 13.01 -1.80
CA THR A 64 -7.23 14.11 -1.08
C THR A 64 -7.56 13.72 0.36
N LYS A 65 -7.76 14.70 1.24
CA LYS A 65 -8.13 14.45 2.64
C LYS A 65 -9.42 13.61 2.75
N LYS A 66 -10.43 13.94 1.95
CA LYS A 66 -11.73 13.25 1.94
C LYS A 66 -11.60 11.79 1.49
N GLU A 67 -10.76 11.51 0.49
CA GLU A 67 -10.49 10.14 0.06
C GLU A 67 -9.78 9.33 1.16
N LYS A 68 -8.84 9.95 1.89
CA LYS A 68 -8.12 9.30 2.99
C LYS A 68 -9.05 8.82 4.11
N GLU A 69 -10.10 9.58 4.43
CA GLU A 69 -11.10 9.21 5.45
C GLU A 69 -11.89 7.94 5.09
N GLY A 70 -11.96 7.59 3.80
CA GLY A 70 -12.71 6.43 3.28
C GLY A 70 -11.87 5.20 2.96
N LEU A 71 -10.53 5.28 2.98
CA LEU A 71 -9.63 4.24 2.42
C LEU A 71 -9.83 2.85 3.03
N PHE A 72 -10.10 2.80 4.33
CA PHE A 72 -10.19 1.54 5.08
C PHE A 72 -11.64 1.05 5.26
N LYS A 73 -12.59 1.56 4.46
CA LYS A 73 -13.98 1.07 4.49
C LYS A 73 -14.15 -0.08 3.50
N LYS A 74 -15.02 -1.04 3.84
CA LYS A 74 -15.42 -2.13 2.91
C LYS A 74 -16.00 -1.53 1.64
N PHE A 75 -15.57 -2.05 0.49
CA PHE A 75 -16.00 -1.61 -0.84
C PHE A 75 -15.66 -0.15 -1.17
N GLY A 76 -14.73 0.46 -0.41
CA GLY A 76 -14.22 1.79 -0.68
C GLY A 76 -13.49 1.81 -2.02
N LYS A 77 -13.96 2.64 -2.96
CA LYS A 77 -13.31 2.90 -4.24
C LYS A 77 -13.22 4.40 -4.45
N ILE A 78 -12.13 4.80 -5.09
CA ILE A 78 -11.89 6.17 -5.50
C ILE A 78 -12.02 6.18 -7.02
N GLU A 79 -13.13 6.71 -7.51
CA GLU A 79 -13.35 6.90 -8.94
C GLU A 79 -12.84 8.28 -9.32
N ARG A 80 -11.81 8.32 -10.16
CA ARG A 80 -11.32 9.58 -10.76
C ARG A 80 -11.53 9.48 -12.27
N TYR A 81 -12.45 10.30 -12.78
CA TYR A 81 -12.71 10.41 -14.21
C TYR A 81 -12.06 11.67 -14.78
N GLY A 82 -11.35 11.53 -15.89
CA GLY A 82 -10.72 12.63 -16.62
C GLY A 82 -9.39 13.08 -16.02
N LYS A 83 -8.46 13.46 -16.91
CA LYS A 83 -7.02 13.82 -16.72
C LYS A 83 -5.99 12.72 -17.05
N GLY A 84 -6.32 11.75 -17.91
CA GLY A 84 -5.34 10.76 -18.37
C GLY A 84 -4.91 9.74 -17.31
N PHE A 85 -5.68 9.64 -16.23
CA PHE A 85 -5.55 8.66 -15.16
C PHE A 85 -6.81 7.79 -15.13
N ASP A 86 -7.25 7.32 -16.31
CA ASP A 86 -8.33 6.32 -16.42
C ASP A 86 -7.80 4.98 -15.92
N VAL A 87 -7.54 4.92 -14.62
CA VAL A 87 -7.23 3.70 -13.91
C VAL A 87 -8.59 3.05 -13.69
N GLU A 88 -8.94 2.08 -14.54
CA GLU A 88 -10.10 1.25 -14.26
C GLU A 88 -9.99 0.77 -12.81
N SER A 89 -11.03 1.06 -12.04
CA SER A 89 -11.15 0.69 -10.63
C SER A 89 -11.42 -0.81 -10.48
N GLU A 90 -10.56 -1.62 -11.09
CA GLU A 90 -10.43 -3.06 -10.90
C GLU A 90 -10.05 -3.35 -9.44
N GLY A 91 -10.79 -4.28 -8.82
CA GLY A 91 -10.63 -4.67 -7.43
C GLY A 91 -11.94 -4.62 -6.65
N SER A 92 -12.04 -5.43 -5.60
CA SER A 92 -13.26 -5.54 -4.77
C SER A 92 -13.47 -4.36 -3.81
N GLY A 93 -12.47 -3.49 -3.63
CA GLY A 93 -12.48 -2.46 -2.58
C GLY A 93 -12.36 -3.03 -1.16
N LEU A 94 -11.93 -4.30 -1.03
CA LEU A 94 -11.76 -4.96 0.27
C LEU A 94 -10.31 -5.01 0.74
N GLY A 95 -9.34 -4.81 -0.16
CA GLY A 95 -7.92 -5.05 0.12
C GLY A 95 -7.39 -4.26 1.32
N LEU A 96 -7.58 -2.94 1.34
CA LEU A 96 -7.13 -2.08 2.45
C LEU A 96 -7.90 -2.36 3.75
N TYR A 97 -9.20 -2.66 3.67
CA TYR A 97 -9.99 -3.06 4.83
C TYR A 97 -9.44 -4.34 5.47
N ILE A 98 -9.24 -5.40 4.68
CA ILE A 98 -8.67 -6.67 5.17
C ILE A 98 -7.26 -6.46 5.70
N SER A 99 -6.46 -5.63 5.03
CA SER A 99 -5.09 -5.34 5.48
C SER A 99 -5.08 -4.70 6.87
N LYS A 100 -6.03 -3.80 7.13
CA LYS A 100 -6.21 -3.17 8.45
C LYS A 100 -6.60 -4.20 9.52
N GLU A 101 -7.58 -5.05 9.23
CA GLU A 101 -8.03 -6.11 10.16
C GLU A 101 -6.96 -7.17 10.47
N ILE A 102 -5.92 -7.30 9.64
CA ILE A 102 -4.79 -8.21 9.89
C ILE A 102 -3.76 -7.59 10.84
N VAL A 103 -3.55 -6.28 10.77
CA VAL A 103 -2.48 -5.58 11.51
C VAL A 103 -2.94 -4.92 12.81
N GLU A 104 -4.24 -4.76 13.00
CA GLU A 104 -4.89 -4.32 14.26
C GLU A 104 -5.36 -5.53 15.08
#